data_AF-A0A534S4D1-F1
#
_entry.id   AF-A0A534S4D1-F1
#
_cell.length_a   1.000
_cell.length_b   1.000
_cell.length_c   1.000
_cell.angle_alpha   90.00
_cell.angle_beta   90.00
_cell.angle_gamma   90.00
#
_symmetry.space_group_name_H-M   'P 1'
#
loop_
_entity.id
_entity.type
_entity.pdbx_description
1 polymer ?
#
loop_
_entity_poly.entity_id
_entity_poly.type
_entity_poly.pdbx_seq_one_letter_code
_entity_poly.pdbx_strand_id
1 'polypeptide(L)'
;MTTATVTINVVPATLTFAAVADTYVDSSTPSSNFGTATSLWADNSPTKQAFLRFAVSGLGNLTVQQAKLRMTVGSASASLSNSGGIVHSITNNTWSEATTTYNTRPAVDGPTLASQA
;
A
#
# COMPACT_ATOMS: atom_id res chain seq x y z
N MET A 1 21.92 50.76 11.51
CA MET A 1 20.94 49.88 10.85
C MET A 1 20.61 48.76 11.81
N THR A 2 19.34 48.55 12.10
CA THR A 2 18.89 47.53 13.07
C THR A 2 18.29 46.38 12.28
N THR A 3 18.88 45.20 12.37
CA THR A 3 18.37 44.00 11.70
C THR A 3 17.35 43.34 12.61
N ALA A 4 16.15 43.06 12.09
CA ALA A 4 15.18 42.20 12.76
C ALA A 4 15.29 40.78 12.21
N THR A 5 15.30 39.79 13.09
CA THR A 5 15.27 38.37 12.73
C THR A 5 13.90 37.78 13.04
N VAL A 6 13.37 37.00 12.10
CA VAL A 6 12.18 36.16 12.29
C VAL A 6 12.63 34.72 12.34
N THR A 7 12.26 34.02 13.41
CA THR A 7 12.50 32.59 13.55
C THR A 7 11.25 31.84 13.10
N ILE A 8 11.32 31.14 11.97
CA ILE A 8 10.27 30.21 11.53
C ILE A 8 10.61 28.81 12.06
N ASN A 9 9.80 28.28 12.96
CA ASN A 9 9.96 26.93 13.47
C ASN A 9 9.16 25.94 12.61
N VAL A 10 9.80 25.26 11.67
CA VAL A 10 9.18 24.18 10.89
C VAL A 10 9.32 22.87 11.65
N VAL A 11 8.26 22.42 12.31
CA VAL A 11 8.23 21.10 12.94
C VAL A 11 7.86 20.06 11.89
N PRO A 12 8.64 18.97 11.70
CA PRO A 12 8.24 17.90 10.80
C PRO A 12 6.93 17.26 11.28
N ALA A 13 5.90 17.35 10.44
CA ALA A 13 4.63 16.68 10.68
C ALA A 13 4.67 15.25 10.12
N THR A 14 4.23 14.28 10.91
CA THR A 14 3.98 12.91 10.42
C THR A 14 2.48 12.73 10.26
N LEU A 15 2.05 12.39 9.04
CA LEU A 15 0.66 12.05 8.74
C LEU A 15 0.54 10.54 8.56
N THR A 16 -0.49 9.96 9.16
CA THR A 16 -0.80 8.52 9.05
C THR A 16 -2.10 8.35 8.29
N PHE A 17 -2.08 7.50 7.27
CA PHE A 17 -3.24 7.19 6.45
C PHE A 17 -3.54 5.70 6.57
N ALA A 18 -4.76 5.36 6.95
CA ALA A 18 -5.27 4.00 6.80
C ALA A 18 -5.55 3.72 5.31
N ALA A 19 -5.52 2.44 4.92
CA ALA A 19 -5.99 2.07 3.60
C ALA A 19 -7.49 2.38 3.51
N VAL A 20 -7.91 2.97 2.39
CA VAL A 20 -9.32 3.20 2.05
C VAL A 20 -9.90 2.06 1.22
N ALA A 21 -9.04 1.18 0.71
CA ALA A 21 -9.41 -0.09 0.14
C ALA A 21 -8.24 -1.07 0.27
N ASP A 22 -8.53 -2.30 0.65
CA ASP A 22 -7.61 -3.43 0.66
C ASP A 22 -8.28 -4.73 0.25
N THR A 23 -7.57 -5.53 -0.54
CA THR A 23 -8.01 -6.86 -0.94
C THR A 23 -6.80 -7.64 -1.42
N TYR A 24 -6.93 -8.96 -1.52
CA TYR A 24 -6.02 -9.75 -2.33
C TYR A 24 -6.77 -10.47 -3.45
N VAL A 25 -6.02 -10.99 -4.40
CA VAL A 25 -6.52 -11.84 -5.49
C VAL A 25 -5.75 -13.13 -5.53
N ASP A 26 -6.34 -14.16 -6.12
CA ASP A 26 -5.77 -15.49 -6.15
C ASP A 26 -5.95 -16.11 -7.54
N SER A 27 -4.85 -16.47 -8.20
CA SER A 27 -4.88 -17.07 -9.53
C SER A 27 -5.53 -18.44 -9.56
N SER A 28 -5.60 -19.14 -8.41
CA SER A 28 -6.26 -20.45 -8.32
C SER A 28 -7.79 -20.35 -8.29
N THR A 29 -8.34 -19.19 -7.93
CA THR A 29 -9.78 -18.93 -7.87
C THR A 29 -10.09 -17.59 -8.54
N PRO A 30 -9.94 -17.49 -9.87
CA PRO A 30 -9.74 -16.20 -10.52
C PRO A 30 -10.97 -15.28 -10.57
N SER A 31 -12.17 -15.83 -10.33
CA SER A 31 -13.44 -15.09 -10.21
C SER A 31 -13.83 -14.78 -8.75
N SER A 32 -13.08 -15.29 -7.76
CA SER A 32 -13.39 -15.06 -6.35
C SER A 32 -13.00 -13.64 -5.94
N ASN A 33 -13.85 -13.06 -5.09
CA ASN A 33 -13.62 -11.76 -4.47
C ASN A 33 -13.23 -11.97 -2.99
N PHE A 34 -12.22 -11.24 -2.54
CA PHE A 34 -11.71 -11.32 -1.16
C PHE A 34 -11.75 -9.97 -0.45
N GLY A 35 -12.61 -9.06 -0.90
CA GLY A 35 -12.72 -7.70 -0.34
C GLY A 35 -13.16 -7.66 1.13
N THR A 36 -13.73 -8.74 1.65
CA THR A 36 -14.13 -8.86 3.06
C THR A 36 -13.20 -9.77 3.87
N ALA A 37 -12.06 -10.20 3.30
CA ALA A 37 -11.13 -11.06 4.00
C ALA A 37 -10.42 -10.29 5.13
N THR A 38 -10.23 -10.93 6.28
CA THR A 38 -9.55 -10.31 7.43
C THR A 38 -8.03 -10.35 7.33
N SER A 39 -7.49 -10.98 6.28
CA SER A 39 -6.07 -11.18 6.05
C SER A 39 -5.74 -10.99 4.57
N LEU A 40 -4.57 -10.42 4.30
CA LEU A 40 -4.02 -10.28 2.95
C LEU A 40 -2.98 -11.35 2.68
N TRP A 41 -2.96 -11.85 1.45
CA TRP A 41 -2.02 -12.88 1.01
C TRP A 41 -1.24 -12.41 -0.21
N ALA A 42 0.05 -12.69 -0.22
CA ALA A 42 0.94 -12.49 -1.36
C ALA A 42 1.79 -13.74 -1.54
N ASP A 43 1.80 -14.29 -2.75
CA ASP A 43 2.49 -15.55 -3.08
C ASP A 43 2.78 -15.56 -4.59
N ASN A 44 3.77 -16.32 -5.01
CA ASN A 44 4.10 -16.51 -6.42
C ASN A 44 3.48 -17.80 -7.00
N SER A 45 3.12 -18.79 -6.18
CA SER A 45 2.59 -20.08 -6.68
C SER A 45 1.59 -20.76 -5.71
N PRO A 46 0.27 -20.74 -5.99
CA PRO A 46 -0.39 -19.94 -7.03
C PRO A 46 -0.18 -18.45 -6.78
N THR A 47 -0.22 -17.64 -7.84
CA THR A 47 0.02 -16.21 -7.71
C THR A 47 -1.09 -15.56 -6.88
N LYS A 48 -0.71 -14.98 -5.73
CA LYS A 48 -1.57 -14.15 -4.90
C LYS A 48 -0.96 -12.75 -4.81
N GLN A 49 -1.80 -11.73 -4.98
CA GLN A 49 -1.35 -10.33 -4.97
C GLN A 49 -2.25 -9.52 -4.05
N ALA A 50 -1.66 -8.80 -3.11
CA ALA A 50 -2.35 -7.85 -2.26
C ALA A 50 -2.38 -6.46 -2.92
N PHE A 51 -3.52 -5.80 -2.84
CA PHE A 51 -3.75 -4.45 -3.34
C PHE A 51 -4.15 -3.56 -2.16
N LEU A 52 -3.52 -2.40 -2.07
CA LEU A 52 -3.75 -1.40 -1.03
C LEU A 52 -3.93 -0.04 -1.70
N ARG A 53 -4.96 0.71 -1.30
CA ARG A 53 -5.19 2.08 -1.76
C ARG A 53 -5.28 3.02 -0.58
N PHE A 54 -4.63 4.18 -0.70
CA PHE A 54 -4.60 5.20 0.34
C PHE A 54 -5.12 6.52 -0.24
N ALA A 55 -6.03 7.18 0.48
CA ALA A 55 -6.41 8.55 0.19
C ALA A 55 -5.49 9.49 0.97
N VAL A 56 -4.44 9.98 0.29
CA VAL A 56 -3.46 10.90 0.90
C VAL A 56 -3.92 12.34 0.65
N SER A 57 -4.22 13.06 1.74
CA SER A 57 -4.66 14.45 1.71
C SER A 57 -4.05 15.24 2.86
N GLY A 58 -4.14 16.58 2.82
CA GLY A 58 -3.66 17.43 3.91
C GLY A 58 -2.15 17.72 3.88
N LEU A 59 -1.46 17.40 2.76
CA LEU A 59 -0.05 17.76 2.57
C LEU A 59 0.15 19.25 2.28
N GLY A 60 -0.84 19.94 1.70
CA GLY A 60 -0.72 21.35 1.33
C GLY A 60 0.51 21.60 0.46
N ASN A 61 1.35 22.56 0.87
CA ASN A 61 2.63 22.89 0.21
C ASN A 61 3.84 22.21 0.87
N LEU A 62 3.62 21.21 1.72
CA LEU A 62 4.71 20.49 2.40
C LEU A 62 5.41 19.53 1.43
N THR A 63 6.73 19.56 1.44
CA THR A 63 7.54 18.56 0.72
C THR A 63 7.56 17.24 1.48
N VAL A 64 7.23 16.15 0.80
CA VAL A 64 7.29 14.80 1.39
C VAL A 64 8.75 14.34 1.47
N GLN A 65 9.28 14.29 2.70
CA GLN A 65 10.66 13.85 2.94
C GLN A 65 10.79 12.32 2.99
N GLN A 66 9.75 11.62 3.43
CA GLN A 66 9.75 10.17 3.60
C GLN A 66 8.32 9.63 3.56
N ALA A 67 8.14 8.50 2.88
CA ALA A 67 6.93 7.68 2.98
C ALA A 67 7.31 6.31 3.55
N LYS A 68 6.52 5.82 4.51
CA LYS A 68 6.72 4.50 5.12
C LYS A 68 5.42 3.71 5.01
N LEU A 69 5.47 2.59 4.29
CA LEU A 69 4.44 1.56 4.38
C LEU A 69 4.78 0.64 5.55
N ARG A 70 3.82 0.40 6.44
CA ARG A 70 3.95 -0.55 7.55
C ARG A 70 2.94 -1.67 7.35
N MET A 71 3.44 -2.90 7.31
CA MET A 71 2.64 -4.11 7.27
C MET A 71 3.10 -5.04 8.38
N THR A 72 2.18 -5.84 8.91
CA THR A 72 2.47 -6.86 9.92
C THR A 72 2.14 -8.22 9.33
N VAL A 73 3.07 -9.16 9.46
CA VAL A 73 2.84 -10.54 9.05
C VAL A 73 1.97 -11.22 10.11
N GLY A 74 0.86 -11.82 9.69
CA GLY A 74 -0.01 -12.59 10.58
C GLY A 74 0.64 -13.89 11.05
N SER A 75 0.15 -14.46 12.15
CA SER A 75 0.68 -15.70 12.76
C SER A 75 0.18 -16.99 12.12
N ALA A 76 -0.39 -16.93 10.92
CA ALA A 76 -0.91 -18.12 10.23
C ALA A 76 0.24 -19.09 9.92
N SER A 77 -0.03 -20.40 9.96
CA SER A 77 0.97 -21.43 9.65
C SER A 77 1.50 -21.36 8.22
N ALA A 78 0.80 -20.66 7.32
CA ALA A 78 1.24 -20.39 5.95
C ALA A 78 2.10 -19.11 5.82
N SER A 79 2.28 -18.34 6.89
CA SER A 79 3.15 -17.15 6.94
C SER A 79 4.63 -17.53 7.15
N LEU A 80 5.17 -18.42 6.31
CA LEU A 80 6.53 -18.98 6.48
C LEU A 80 7.60 -18.31 5.61
N SER A 81 7.20 -17.34 4.77
CA SER A 81 8.13 -16.62 3.91
C SER A 81 9.15 -15.83 4.74
N ASN A 82 10.42 -15.95 4.39
CA ASN A 82 11.48 -15.09 4.92
C ASN A 82 11.50 -13.72 4.24
N SER A 83 10.85 -13.57 3.07
CA SER A 83 10.73 -12.29 2.37
C SER A 83 9.46 -11.54 2.79
N GLY A 84 9.60 -10.23 3.01
CA GLY A 84 8.50 -9.28 3.23
C GLY A 84 7.84 -8.77 1.94
N GLY A 85 8.29 -9.25 0.77
CA GLY A 85 7.68 -8.98 -0.54
C GLY A 85 8.22 -7.75 -1.25
N ILE A 86 7.58 -7.44 -2.39
CA ILE A 86 7.91 -6.31 -3.27
C ILE A 86 6.65 -5.45 -3.42
N VAL A 87 6.81 -4.14 -3.27
CA VAL A 87 5.73 -3.16 -3.37
C VAL A 87 5.91 -2.38 -4.67
N HIS A 88 4.86 -2.36 -5.48
CA HIS A 88 4.79 -1.60 -6.72
C HIS A 88 3.74 -0.49 -6.60
N SER A 89 3.96 0.59 -7.32
CA SER A 89 2.90 1.57 -7.59
C SER A 89 1.96 1.06 -8.68
N ILE A 90 0.72 1.54 -8.64
CA ILE A 90 -0.32 1.25 -9.64
C ILE A 90 -0.93 2.58 -10.05
N THR A 91 -1.07 2.81 -11.36
CA THR A 91 -1.67 4.05 -11.87
C THR A 91 -3.19 4.07 -11.69
N ASN A 92 -3.85 2.93 -11.83
CA ASN A 92 -5.29 2.80 -11.62
C ASN A 92 -5.64 2.92 -10.13
N ASN A 93 -6.35 4.00 -9.79
CA ASN A 93 -6.82 4.31 -8.44
C ASN A 93 -8.35 4.22 -8.28
N THR A 94 -9.07 3.69 -9.27
CA THR A 94 -10.54 3.64 -9.30
C THR A 94 -11.13 2.28 -8.96
N TRP A 95 -10.28 1.28 -8.68
CA TRP A 95 -10.73 -0.06 -8.30
C TRP A 95 -11.38 -0.06 -6.90
N SER A 96 -12.29 -1.02 -6.70
CA SER A 96 -12.99 -1.24 -5.44
C SER A 96 -12.78 -2.67 -4.95
N GLU A 97 -12.82 -2.86 -3.63
CA GLU A 97 -12.72 -4.19 -3.02
C GLU A 97 -13.79 -5.13 -3.58
N ALA A 98 -15.04 -4.67 -3.68
CA ALA A 98 -16.20 -5.48 -4.07
C ALA A 98 -16.16 -6.02 -5.51
N THR A 99 -15.38 -5.40 -6.40
CA THR A 99 -15.31 -5.77 -7.82
C THR A 99 -13.96 -6.35 -8.23
N THR A 100 -12.99 -6.39 -7.31
CA THR A 100 -11.63 -6.84 -7.60
C THR A 100 -11.55 -8.35 -7.44
N THR A 101 -11.28 -9.03 -8.54
CA THR A 101 -10.99 -10.47 -8.61
C THR A 101 -9.66 -10.64 -9.33
N TYR A 102 -9.11 -11.85 -9.42
CA TYR A 102 -7.92 -12.04 -10.24
C TYR A 102 -8.16 -11.56 -11.67
N ASN A 103 -9.31 -11.87 -12.27
CA ASN A 103 -9.61 -11.48 -13.65
C ASN A 103 -9.79 -9.97 -13.85
N THR A 104 -10.28 -9.25 -12.84
CA THR A 104 -10.63 -7.82 -12.93
C THR A 104 -9.64 -6.90 -12.20
N ARG A 105 -8.55 -7.45 -11.66
CA ARG A 105 -7.56 -6.69 -10.89
C ARG A 105 -6.91 -5.58 -11.71
N PRO A 106 -6.58 -4.45 -11.09
CA PRO A 106 -5.78 -3.43 -11.77
C PRO A 106 -4.40 -3.99 -12.14
N ALA A 107 -3.87 -3.57 -13.29
CA ALA A 107 -2.53 -3.95 -13.71
C ALA A 107 -1.48 -3.36 -12.76
N VAL A 108 -0.45 -4.14 -12.44
CA VAL A 108 0.73 -3.65 -11.71
C VAL A 108 1.70 -3.07 -12.72
N ASP A 109 1.57 -1.77 -12.98
CA ASP A 109 2.20 -1.06 -14.10
C ASP A 109 3.25 -0.02 -13.69
N GLY A 110 3.33 0.29 -12.40
CA GLY A 110 4.28 1.26 -11.86
C GLY A 110 5.62 0.66 -11.40
N PRO A 111 6.61 1.53 -11.13
CA PRO A 111 7.90 1.10 -10.61
C PRO A 111 7.80 0.43 -9.24
N THR A 112 8.81 -0.37 -8.91
CA THR A 112 9.06 -0.85 -7.55
C THR A 112 9.33 0.32 -6.62
N LEU A 113 8.53 0.42 -5.56
CA LEU A 113 8.68 1.43 -4.50
C LEU A 113 9.53 0.91 -3.34
N ALA A 114 9.44 -0.39 -3.04
CA ALA A 114 10.18 -1.04 -1.96
C ALA A 114 10.28 -2.55 -2.18
N SER A 115 11.29 -3.17 -1.57
CA SER A 115 11.44 -4.61 -1.47
C SER A 115 12.02 -4.97 -0.10
N GLN A 116 11.55 -6.07 0.48
CA GLN A 116 12.09 -6.60 1.73
C GLN A 116 12.45 -8.08 1.54
N ALA A 117 13.75 -8.35 1.56
CA ALA A 117 14.32 -9.69 1.47
C ALA A 117 14.27 -10.41 2.82
#